data_AF-A0A699XAQ2-F1
#
_entry.id   AF-A0A699XAQ2-F1
#
_cell.length_a   1.000
_cell.length_b   1.000
_cell.length_c   1.000
_cell.angle_alpha   90.00
_cell.angle_beta   90.00
_cell.angle_gamma   90.00
#
_symmetry.space_group_name_H-M   'P 1'
#
loop_
_entity.id
_entity.type
_entity.pdbx_description
1 polymer ?
#
loop_
_entity_poly.entity_id
_entity_poly.type
_entity_poly.pdbx_seq_one_letter_code
_entity_poly.pdbx_strand_id
1 'polypeptide(L)'
;MTIRSILLAKKLTGSNFTNWYRNLRIVVRYKKKIKFVEQPSGPALNLKTADPDTIDKYYKTVNLEQEVACLMLSSMSPDLQRNLEKYKAY
;
A
#
# COMPACT_ATOMS: atom_id res chain seq x y z
N MET A 1 17.16 -14.12 -2.97
CA MET A 1 15.70 -14.04 -2.69
C MET A 1 15.44 -12.77 -1.90
N THR A 2 14.54 -11.90 -2.33
CA THR A 2 14.14 -10.71 -1.56
C THR A 2 12.73 -10.90 -1.02
N ILE A 3 12.36 -10.22 0.07
CA ILE A 3 10.99 -10.33 0.61
C ILE A 3 9.92 -9.95 -0.45
N ARG A 4 10.28 -9.09 -1.42
CA ARG A 4 9.40 -8.70 -2.54
C ARG A 4 9.19 -9.83 -3.57
N SER A 5 10.15 -10.75 -3.74
CA SER A 5 9.98 -11.85 -4.69
C SER A 5 8.89 -12.84 -4.27
N ILE A 6 8.54 -12.89 -2.97
CA ILE A 6 7.41 -13.68 -2.45
C ILE A 6 6.07 -13.22 -3.05
N LEU A 7 5.88 -11.90 -3.17
CA LEU A 7 4.69 -11.30 -3.77
C LEU A 7 4.65 -11.49 -5.28
N LEU A 8 5.80 -11.37 -5.95
CA LEU A 8 5.91 -11.51 -7.40
C LEU A 8 5.73 -12.96 -7.87
N ALA A 9 6.10 -13.95 -7.05
CA ALA A 9 5.91 -15.36 -7.36
C ALA A 9 4.44 -15.80 -7.33
N LYS A 10 3.58 -15.11 -6.58
CA LYS A 10 2.13 -15.36 -6.50
C LYS A 10 1.36 -14.07 -6.68
N LYS A 11 1.44 -13.49 -7.88
CA LYS A 11 0.68 -12.29 -8.24
C LYS A 11 -0.83 -12.52 -8.04
N LEU A 12 -1.55 -11.48 -7.64
CA LEU A 12 -3.01 -11.51 -7.58
C LEU A 12 -3.57 -11.64 -8.99
N THR A 13 -4.33 -12.69 -9.28
CA THR A 13 -4.98 -12.92 -10.59
C THR A 13 -6.50 -12.93 -10.53
N GLY A 14 -7.08 -12.92 -9.32
CA GLY A 14 -8.52 -12.93 -9.07
C GLY A 14 -8.94 -14.08 -8.17
N SER A 15 -8.57 -15.32 -8.51
CA SER A 15 -8.96 -16.52 -7.76
C SER A 15 -8.12 -16.78 -6.50
N ASN A 16 -6.97 -16.13 -6.37
CA ASN A 16 -5.98 -16.41 -5.33
C ASN A 16 -5.88 -15.32 -4.24
N PHE A 17 -6.91 -14.49 -4.07
CA PHE A 17 -6.89 -13.36 -3.14
C PHE A 17 -6.43 -13.73 -1.73
N THR A 18 -6.97 -14.79 -1.12
CA THR A 18 -6.59 -15.21 0.24
C THR A 18 -5.10 -15.52 0.38
N ASN A 19 -4.52 -16.19 -0.62
CA ASN A 19 -3.10 -16.54 -0.60
C ASN A 19 -2.21 -15.32 -0.86
N TRP A 20 -2.59 -14.49 -1.83
CA TRP A 20 -1.92 -13.22 -2.11
C TRP A 20 -1.95 -12.29 -0.90
N TYR A 21 -3.10 -12.14 -0.25
CA TYR A 21 -3.28 -11.28 0.92
C TYR A 21 -2.45 -11.76 2.12
N ARG A 22 -2.37 -13.07 2.36
CA ARG A 22 -1.45 -13.65 3.38
C ARG A 22 0.01 -13.28 3.09
N ASN A 23 0.46 -13.44 1.85
CA ASN A 23 1.81 -13.07 1.43
C ASN A 23 2.07 -11.57 1.59
N LEU A 24 1.10 -10.72 1.18
CA LEU A 24 1.17 -9.28 1.34
C LEU A 24 1.35 -8.89 2.80
N ARG A 25 0.54 -9.43 3.72
CA ARG A 25 0.66 -9.15 5.15
C ARG A 25 2.03 -9.51 5.70
N ILE A 26 2.62 -10.63 5.27
CA ILE A 26 3.98 -11.03 5.68
C ILE A 26 5.00 -9.97 5.23
N VAL A 27 4.97 -9.57 3.95
CA VAL A 27 5.91 -8.58 3.41
C VAL A 27 5.74 -7.21 4.07
N VAL A 28 4.50 -6.77 4.26
CA VAL A 28 4.21 -5.46 4.83
C VAL A 28 4.50 -5.42 6.34
N ARG A 29 4.28 -6.52 7.07
CA ARG A 29 4.72 -6.67 8.48
C ARG A 29 6.23 -6.59 8.61
N TYR A 30 6.97 -7.29 7.74
CA TYR A 30 8.43 -7.20 7.71
C TYR A 30 8.90 -5.76 7.48
N LYS A 31 8.22 -5.00 6.62
CA LYS A 31 8.47 -3.57 6.38
C LYS A 31 7.99 -2.63 7.49
N LYS A 32 7.36 -3.14 8.57
CA LYS A 32 6.73 -2.34 9.66
C LYS A 32 5.63 -1.38 9.18
N LYS A 33 4.89 -1.77 8.14
CA LYS A 33 3.88 -0.93 7.46
C LYS A 33 2.46 -1.51 7.50
N ILE A 34 2.21 -2.52 8.34
CA ILE A 34 0.95 -3.30 8.33
C ILE A 34 -0.29 -2.45 8.63
N LYS A 35 -0.12 -1.38 9.42
CA LYS A 35 -1.20 -0.44 9.72
C LYS A 35 -1.85 0.16 8.48
N PHE A 36 -1.07 0.39 7.41
CA PHE A 36 -1.56 0.96 6.15
C PHE A 36 -2.37 -0.03 5.29
N VAL A 37 -2.51 -1.29 5.74
CA VAL A 37 -3.35 -2.31 5.10
C VAL A 37 -4.57 -2.62 5.95
N GLU A 38 -4.42 -2.58 7.28
CA GLU A 38 -5.46 -3.00 8.22
C GLU A 38 -6.32 -1.85 8.73
N GLN A 39 -5.85 -0.61 8.62
CA GLN A 39 -6.56 0.58 9.07
C GLN A 39 -6.91 1.46 7.87
N PRO A 40 -8.10 2.09 7.88
CA PRO A 40 -8.44 3.09 6.87
C PRO A 40 -7.49 4.28 6.97
N SER A 41 -7.24 4.94 5.83
CA SER A 41 -6.52 6.22 5.81
C SER A 41 -7.18 7.23 6.74
N GLY A 42 -6.35 8.07 7.36
CA GLY A 42 -6.84 9.18 8.17
C GLY A 42 -7.55 10.25 7.33
N PRO A 43 -8.24 11.20 7.96
CA PRO A 43 -8.82 12.33 7.24
C PRO A 43 -7.72 13.17 6.58
N ALA A 44 -8.06 13.80 5.45
CA ALA A 44 -7.17 14.73 4.77
C ALA A 44 -6.79 15.90 5.70
N LEU A 45 -5.52 16.27 5.72
CA LEU A 45 -5.03 17.38 6.53
C LEU A 45 -5.42 18.73 5.89
N ASN A 46 -5.95 19.66 6.70
CA ASN A 46 -6.14 21.04 6.26
C ASN A 46 -4.80 21.79 6.29
N LEU A 47 -4.13 21.83 5.14
CA LEU A 47 -2.82 22.48 4.97
C LEU A 47 -2.83 23.99 5.26
N LYS A 48 -3.98 24.66 5.23
CA LYS A 48 -4.07 26.11 5.49
C LYS A 48 -3.96 26.45 6.98
N THR A 49 -4.26 25.50 7.86
CA THR A 49 -4.34 25.72 9.31
C THR A 49 -3.32 24.91 10.09
N ALA A 50 -2.64 23.96 9.45
CA ALA A 50 -1.66 23.09 10.07
C ALA A 50 -0.30 23.79 10.20
N ASP A 51 0.40 23.51 11.30
CA ASP A 51 1.79 23.94 11.47
C ASP A 51 2.75 23.09 10.59
N PRO A 52 3.98 23.57 10.33
CA PRO A 52 4.93 22.88 9.48
C PRO A 52 5.27 21.44 9.90
N ASP A 53 5.36 21.14 11.20
CA ASP A 53 5.69 19.80 11.70
C ASP A 53 4.53 18.82 11.45
N THR A 54 3.30 19.29 11.63
CA THR A 54 2.09 18.52 11.29
C THR A 54 2.03 18.22 9.79
N ILE A 55 2.38 19.19 8.94
CA ILE A 55 2.42 19.00 7.48
C ILE A 55 3.49 17.98 7.08
N ASP A 56 4.69 18.06 7.64
CA ASP A 56 5.78 17.09 7.37
C ASP A 56 5.38 15.67 7.79
N LYS A 57 4.79 15.52 8.99
CA LYS A 57 4.29 14.22 9.47
C LYS A 57 3.18 13.64 8.58
N TYR A 58 2.31 14.50 8.06
CA TYR A 58 1.27 14.11 7.11
C TYR A 58 1.88 13.58 5.82
N TYR A 59 2.79 14.32 5.18
CA TYR A 59 3.43 13.86 3.94
C TYR A 59 4.29 12.60 4.14
N LYS A 60 4.96 12.45 5.28
CA LYS A 60 5.62 11.19 5.65
C LYS A 60 4.64 10.03 5.68
N THR A 61 3.44 10.24 6.21
CA THR A 61 2.39 9.20 6.27
C THR A 61 1.87 8.85 4.87
N VAL A 62 1.52 9.86 4.07
CA VAL A 62 1.07 9.70 2.67
C VAL A 62 2.10 8.95 1.84
N ASN A 63 3.39 9.27 1.98
CA ASN A 63 4.46 8.57 1.26
C ASN A 63 4.55 7.09 1.64
N LEU A 64 4.35 6.75 2.91
CA LEU A 64 4.36 5.36 3.37
C LEU A 64 3.14 4.58 2.87
N GLU A 65 1.97 5.22 2.81
CA GLU A 65 0.75 4.68 2.21
C GLU A 65 0.93 4.42 0.72
N GLN A 66 1.48 5.39 -0.01
CA GLN A 66 1.78 5.27 -1.44
C GLN A 66 2.76 4.12 -1.71
N GLU A 67 3.78 3.93 -0.88
CA GLU A 67 4.68 2.79 -1.01
C GLU A 67 3.97 1.43 -0.86
N VAL A 68 3.00 1.34 0.05
CA VAL A 68 2.19 0.12 0.24
C VAL A 68 1.24 -0.09 -0.93
N ALA A 69 0.59 0.97 -1.42
CA ALA A 69 -0.26 0.92 -2.61
C ALA A 69 0.52 0.47 -3.86
N CYS A 70 1.71 1.05 -4.09
CA CYS A 70 2.61 0.63 -5.18
C CYS A 70 3.03 -0.83 -5.04
N LEU A 71 3.33 -1.29 -3.82
CA LEU A 71 3.67 -2.70 -3.57
C LEU A 71 2.49 -3.61 -3.92
N MET A 72 1.27 -3.26 -3.49
CA MET A 72 0.05 -4.01 -3.81
C MET A 72 -0.14 -4.08 -5.32
N LEU A 73 -0.19 -2.93 -6.01
CA LEU A 73 -0.37 -2.86 -7.47
C LEU A 73 0.69 -3.66 -8.22
N SER A 74 1.98 -3.52 -7.87
CA SER A 74 3.07 -4.26 -8.54
C SER A 74 2.95 -5.79 -8.42
N SER A 75 2.23 -6.26 -7.40
CA SER A 75 1.99 -7.68 -7.15
C SER A 75 0.67 -8.20 -7.73
N MET A 76 -0.02 -7.42 -8.55
CA MET A 76 -1.25 -7.82 -9.25
C MET A 76 -0.97 -8.24 -10.70
N SER A 77 -1.93 -8.93 -11.31
CA SER A 77 -1.94 -9.20 -12.75
C SER A 77 -2.09 -7.89 -13.53
N PRO A 78 -1.66 -7.85 -14.81
CA PRO A 78 -1.78 -6.65 -15.64
C PRO A 78 -3.21 -6.11 -15.73
N ASP A 79 -4.22 -6.99 -15.81
CA ASP A 79 -5.62 -6.59 -15.89
C ASP A 79 -6.09 -5.86 -14.63
N LEU A 80 -5.72 -6.38 -13.45
CA LEU A 80 -6.02 -5.75 -12.18
C LEU A 80 -5.26 -4.45 -11.98
N GLN A 81 -3.99 -4.38 -12.42
CA GLN A 81 -3.21 -3.14 -12.42
C GLN A 81 -3.90 -2.06 -13.23
N ARG A 82 -4.28 -2.35 -14.49
CA ARG A 82 -4.95 -1.40 -15.38
C ARG A 82 -6.26 -0.86 -14.79
N ASN A 83 -6.99 -1.71 -14.06
CA ASN A 83 -8.23 -1.32 -13.41
C ASN A 83 -7.98 -0.48 -12.15
N LEU A 84 -6.91 -0.75 -11.40
CA LEU A 84 -6.70 -0.19 -10.07
C LEU A 84 -5.68 0.96 -10.01
N GLU A 85 -4.79 1.12 -11.00
CA GLU A 85 -3.73 2.14 -11.00
C GLU A 85 -4.28 3.59 -11.00
N LYS A 86 -5.53 3.77 -11.43
CA LYS A 86 -6.21 5.07 -11.46
C LYS A 86 -6.79 5.47 -10.12
N TYR A 87 -6.93 4.53 -9.19
CA TYR A 87 -7.40 4.80 -7.84
C TYR A 87 -6.22 5.21 -6.98
N LYS A 88 -6.17 6.49 -6.61
CA LYS A 88 -5.19 6.97 -5.62
C LYS A 88 -5.53 6.38 -4.26
N ALA A 89 -4.52 5.93 -3.52
CA ALA A 89 -4.63 5.82 -2.08
C ALA A 89 -4.70 7.27 -1.56
N TYR A 90 -5.90 7.70 -1.17
CA TYR A 90 -6.13 9.00 -0.56
C TYR A 90 -5.88 8.93 0.95
#